data_AF-A0A653MYQ3-F1
#
_entry.id   AF-A0A653MYQ3-F1
#
_cell.length_a   1.000
_cell.length_b   1.000
_cell.length_c   1.000
_cell.angle_alpha   90.00
_cell.angle_beta   90.00
_cell.angle_gamma   90.00
#
_symmetry.space_group_name_H-M   'P 1'
#
loop_
_entity.id
_entity.type
_entity.pdbx_description
1 polymer ?
#
loop_
_entity_poly.entity_id
_entity_poly.type
_entity_poly.pdbx_seq_one_letter_code
_entity_poly.pdbx_strand_id
1 'polypeptide(L)'
;MDLWVVLLLVLAVVVGLGGWAGVAAIQRRMLTVRQDRWRALESRFNQVTLDADRYERSPDDALAAPGWLDRSSPVVRGFSGTLKRAQKDRAELERSVSRAPGRAGRELGSGSRDPASGLNPTEQDLQEFELLVERLEDAYRDTDRAVRSVGWTRPGTLQVPHPQFLLDPRWGRSAMLPRLGSLEQASATRSVKEFLDATYPLRRDTALKALRERSTGAGHAHRAQKALDQLIQTRRYTADRHGFLWPGSTVVEHWGVYRTFGRDADVSIQDIPPVEVANALWVLLPADRGMPDEELLELAQQHLALTAGFTSGLTQSLNDGIARGLKSLPEGVQRTINGAVPHGAFLPTSAPKIRQLLSEGLQEGLVTGRLQRQPDGLVRRLRSGWPSTYRR
;
A
#
# COMPACT_ATOMS: atom_id res chain seq x y z
N MET A 1 76.28 -9.97 1.28
CA MET A 1 74.82 -10.27 1.26
C MET A 1 74.20 -9.31 2.23
N ASP A 2 73.67 -8.25 1.67
CA ASP A 2 73.86 -6.91 2.21
C ASP A 2 72.67 -6.49 3.06
N LEU A 3 72.95 -5.67 4.06
CA LEU A 3 72.02 -5.09 5.03
C LEU A 3 70.75 -4.51 4.36
N TRP A 4 70.87 -4.09 3.09
CA TRP A 4 69.79 -3.63 2.23
C TRP A 4 68.71 -4.67 1.92
N VAL A 5 69.08 -5.93 1.73
CA VAL A 5 68.12 -7.03 1.46
C VAL A 5 67.29 -7.32 2.71
N VAL A 6 67.91 -7.26 3.90
CA VAL A 6 67.23 -7.42 5.19
C VAL A 6 66.28 -6.25 5.44
N LEU A 7 66.71 -5.02 5.14
CA LEU A 7 65.88 -3.82 5.28
C LEU A 7 64.63 -3.87 4.38
N LEU A 8 64.78 -4.31 3.12
CA LEU A 8 63.66 -4.48 2.18
C LEU A 8 62.68 -5.57 2.64
N LEU A 9 63.18 -6.68 3.17
CA LEU A 9 62.35 -7.74 3.75
C LEU A 9 61.55 -7.24 4.95
N VAL A 10 62.18 -6.51 5.85
CA VAL A 10 61.51 -5.91 7.02
C VAL A 10 60.46 -4.90 6.58
N LEU A 11 60.77 -4.04 5.60
CA LEU A 11 59.82 -3.06 5.07
C LEU A 11 58.61 -3.74 4.41
N ALA A 12 58.84 -4.79 3.61
CA ALA A 12 57.78 -5.57 2.98
C ALA A 12 56.89 -6.28 4.01
N VAL A 13 57.47 -6.81 5.08
CA VAL A 13 56.72 -7.44 6.19
C VAL A 13 55.91 -6.39 6.95
N VAL A 14 56.47 -5.22 7.25
CA VAL A 14 55.75 -4.14 7.97
C VAL A 14 54.62 -3.56 7.12
N VAL A 15 54.83 -3.34 5.82
CA VAL A 15 53.79 -2.87 4.89
C VAL A 15 52.72 -3.95 4.69
N GLY A 16 53.12 -5.22 4.56
CA GLY A 16 52.20 -6.35 4.45
C GLY A 16 51.33 -6.54 5.70
N LEU A 17 51.93 -6.50 6.89
CA LEU A 17 51.22 -6.61 8.16
C LEU A 17 50.35 -5.38 8.45
N GLY A 18 50.84 -4.17 8.15
CA GLY A 18 50.09 -2.92 8.31
C GLY A 18 48.90 -2.82 7.36
N GLY A 19 49.08 -3.21 6.09
CA GLY A 19 48.00 -3.29 5.11
C GLY A 19 46.96 -4.35 5.47
N TRP A 20 47.38 -5.53 5.93
CA TRP A 20 46.48 -6.58 6.37
C TRP A 20 45.69 -6.20 7.63
N ALA A 21 46.34 -5.56 8.60
CA ALA A 21 45.68 -5.03 9.80
C ALA A 21 44.65 -3.94 9.46
N GLY A 22 44.96 -3.06 8.51
CA GLY A 22 44.03 -2.04 8.02
C GLY A 22 42.80 -2.63 7.34
N VAL A 23 42.99 -3.59 6.43
CA VAL A 23 41.88 -4.29 5.75
C VAL A 23 41.05 -5.10 6.75
N ALA A 24 41.68 -5.79 7.70
CA ALA A 24 40.99 -6.54 8.75
C ALA A 24 40.17 -5.62 9.67
N ALA A 25 40.68 -4.41 9.99
CA ALA A 25 39.94 -3.43 10.78
C ALA A 25 38.71 -2.90 10.05
N ILE A 26 38.82 -2.62 8.74
CA ILE A 26 37.70 -2.19 7.91
C ILE A 26 36.63 -3.30 7.80
N GLN A 27 37.05 -4.54 7.55
CA GLN A 27 36.14 -5.69 7.49
C GLN A 27 35.43 -5.94 8.83
N ARG A 28 36.14 -5.79 9.96
CA ARG A 28 35.54 -5.86 11.30
C ARG A 28 34.50 -4.75 11.52
N ARG A 29 34.79 -3.51 11.12
CA ARG A 29 33.83 -2.40 11.22
C ARG A 29 32.59 -2.63 10.35
N MET A 30 32.76 -3.14 9.14
CA MET A 30 31.61 -3.48 8.28
C MET A 30 30.79 -4.63 8.85
N LEU A 31 31.45 -5.63 9.45
CA LEU A 31 30.76 -6.71 10.15
C LEU A 31 29.95 -6.19 11.34
N THR A 32 30.53 -5.34 12.19
CA THR A 32 29.82 -4.78 13.35
C THR A 32 28.60 -3.97 12.92
N VAL A 33 28.70 -3.15 11.87
CA VAL A 33 27.56 -2.38 11.35
C VAL A 33 26.43 -3.29 10.86
N ARG A 34 26.76 -4.39 10.17
CA ARG A 34 25.76 -5.36 9.71
C ARG A 34 25.13 -6.14 10.86
N GLN A 35 25.92 -6.51 11.87
CA GLN A 35 25.42 -7.13 13.10
C GLN A 35 24.50 -6.18 13.90
N ASP A 36 24.83 -4.89 13.99
CA ASP A 36 23.99 -3.89 14.64
C ASP A 36 22.64 -3.71 13.92
N ARG A 37 22.65 -3.71 12.58
CA ARG A 37 21.42 -3.72 11.79
C ARG A 37 20.58 -4.97 12.04
N TRP A 38 21.22 -6.14 12.10
CA TRP A 38 20.53 -7.38 12.45
C TRP A 38 19.86 -7.30 13.83
N ARG A 39 20.58 -6.81 14.86
CA ARG A 39 20.03 -6.61 16.22
C ARG A 39 18.83 -5.66 16.21
N ALA A 40 18.89 -4.58 15.44
CA ALA A 40 17.79 -3.64 15.34
C ALA A 40 16.53 -4.28 14.72
N LEU A 41 16.70 -5.11 13.68
CA LEU A 41 15.60 -5.86 13.06
C LEU A 41 15.04 -6.92 14.01
N GLU A 42 15.91 -7.63 14.74
CA GLU A 42 15.51 -8.60 15.75
C GLU A 42 14.72 -7.95 16.89
N SER A 43 15.16 -6.79 17.38
CA SER A 43 14.45 -6.01 18.38
C SER A 43 13.03 -5.65 17.92
N ARG A 44 12.88 -5.18 16.67
CA ARG A 44 11.57 -4.89 16.07
C ARG A 44 10.68 -6.12 15.96
N PHE A 45 11.22 -7.24 15.50
CA PHE A 45 10.50 -8.51 15.42
C PHE A 45 9.99 -8.96 16.80
N ASN A 46 10.87 -8.91 17.80
CA ASN A 46 10.56 -9.30 19.17
C ASN A 46 9.53 -8.35 19.77
N GLN A 47 9.60 -7.06 19.48
CA GLN A 47 8.62 -6.07 19.92
C GLN A 47 7.22 -6.41 19.43
N VAL A 48 7.04 -6.72 18.13
CA VAL A 48 5.72 -7.12 17.60
C VAL A 48 5.20 -8.40 18.25
N THR A 49 6.09 -9.36 18.52
CA THR A 49 5.72 -10.60 19.21
C THR A 49 5.27 -10.32 20.65
N LEU A 50 5.99 -9.45 21.37
CA LEU A 50 5.63 -9.03 22.72
C LEU A 50 4.33 -8.22 22.76
N ASP A 51 4.12 -7.33 21.79
CA ASP A 51 2.92 -6.51 21.67
C ASP A 51 1.68 -7.38 21.39
N ALA A 52 1.82 -8.43 20.57
CA ALA A 52 0.76 -9.42 20.38
C ALA A 52 0.46 -10.23 21.66
N ASP A 53 1.50 -10.67 22.37
CA ASP A 53 1.38 -11.41 23.62
C ASP A 53 0.84 -10.55 24.79
N ARG A 54 0.98 -9.22 24.70
CA ARG A 54 0.57 -8.28 25.76
C ARG A 54 -0.90 -8.44 26.12
N TYR A 55 -1.77 -8.68 25.14
CA TYR A 55 -3.20 -8.86 25.35
C TYR A 55 -3.55 -10.14 26.11
N GLU A 56 -2.70 -11.18 26.04
CA GLU A 56 -2.88 -12.39 26.85
C GLU A 56 -2.36 -12.22 28.30
N ARG A 57 -1.44 -11.28 28.52
CA ARG A 57 -0.73 -11.10 29.80
C ARG A 57 -1.26 -9.96 30.66
N SER A 58 -1.98 -8.99 30.08
CA SER A 58 -2.44 -7.78 30.75
C SER A 58 -3.98 -7.68 30.71
N PRO A 59 -4.67 -7.82 31.86
CA PRO A 59 -6.11 -7.71 31.94
C PRO A 59 -6.66 -6.35 31.47
N ASP A 60 -5.96 -5.26 31.77
CA ASP A 60 -6.39 -3.90 31.40
C ASP A 60 -6.31 -3.67 29.88
N ASP A 61 -5.27 -4.20 29.23
CA ASP A 61 -5.12 -4.12 27.78
C ASP A 61 -6.10 -5.03 27.05
N ALA A 62 -6.38 -6.21 27.61
CA ALA A 62 -7.43 -7.10 27.14
C ALA A 62 -8.82 -6.44 27.20
N LEU A 63 -9.13 -5.71 28.27
CA LEU A 63 -10.38 -4.96 28.41
C LEU A 63 -10.48 -3.80 27.40
N ALA A 64 -9.36 -3.16 27.07
CA ALA A 64 -9.31 -2.09 26.07
C ALA A 64 -9.47 -2.60 24.62
N ALA A 65 -9.19 -3.87 24.36
CA ALA A 65 -9.28 -4.47 23.02
C ALA A 65 -9.73 -5.95 23.06
N PRO A 66 -10.98 -6.26 23.47
CA PRO A 66 -11.42 -7.62 23.77
C PRO A 66 -11.32 -8.61 22.59
N GLY A 67 -11.39 -8.09 21.36
CA GLY A 67 -11.30 -8.91 20.15
C GLY A 67 -9.93 -9.59 19.95
N TRP A 68 -8.86 -9.16 20.65
CA TRP A 68 -7.56 -9.84 20.64
C TRP A 68 -7.61 -11.18 21.42
N LEU A 69 -8.49 -11.28 22.42
CA LEU A 69 -8.70 -12.51 23.19
C LEU A 69 -9.61 -13.51 22.46
N ASP A 70 -10.44 -13.04 21.52
CA ASP A 70 -11.29 -13.91 20.72
C ASP A 70 -10.49 -14.60 19.61
N ARG A 71 -9.93 -15.76 19.94
CA ARG A 71 -9.21 -16.63 18.98
C ARG A 71 -10.10 -17.15 17.83
N SER A 72 -11.41 -16.95 17.87
CA SER A 72 -12.31 -17.24 16.75
C SER A 72 -12.36 -16.09 15.73
N SER A 73 -11.91 -14.89 16.08
CA SER A 73 -11.79 -13.74 15.18
C SER A 73 -10.96 -14.11 13.95
N PRO A 74 -11.52 -13.98 12.72
CA PRO A 74 -10.77 -14.27 11.49
C PRO A 74 -9.52 -13.41 11.35
N VAL A 75 -9.55 -12.17 11.86
CA VAL A 75 -8.42 -11.22 11.79
C VAL A 75 -7.28 -11.66 12.71
N VAL A 76 -7.59 -12.02 13.97
CA VAL A 76 -6.58 -12.51 14.93
C VAL A 76 -6.02 -13.86 14.51
N ARG A 77 -6.86 -14.76 13.95
CA ARG A 77 -6.40 -16.03 13.37
C ARG A 77 -5.47 -15.80 12.18
N GLY A 78 -5.82 -14.86 11.30
CA GLY A 78 -5.00 -14.44 10.17
C GLY A 78 -3.61 -13.99 10.62
N PHE A 79 -3.57 -13.06 11.58
CA PHE A 79 -2.32 -12.58 12.17
C PHE A 79 -1.51 -13.68 12.85
N SER A 80 -2.15 -14.52 13.67
CA SER A 80 -1.47 -15.64 14.34
C SER A 80 -0.80 -16.60 13.34
N GLY A 81 -1.47 -16.86 12.21
CA GLY A 81 -0.90 -17.63 11.11
C GLY A 81 0.27 -16.93 10.41
N THR A 82 0.23 -15.62 10.29
CA THR A 82 1.34 -14.80 9.75
C THR A 82 2.53 -14.78 10.71
N LEU A 83 2.30 -14.58 12.01
CA LEU A 83 3.34 -14.59 13.05
C LEU A 83 4.07 -15.95 13.10
N LYS A 84 3.34 -17.07 13.09
CA LYS A 84 3.95 -18.41 13.06
C LYS A 84 4.82 -18.63 11.83
N ARG A 85 4.37 -18.19 10.65
CA ARG A 85 5.16 -18.25 9.42
C ARG A 85 6.41 -17.38 9.52
N ALA A 86 6.27 -16.13 9.97
CA ALA A 86 7.39 -15.22 10.16
C ALA A 86 8.43 -15.75 11.16
N GLN A 87 8.01 -16.42 12.24
CA GLN A 87 8.91 -17.09 13.18
C GLN A 87 9.69 -18.24 12.52
N LYS A 88 9.02 -19.05 11.69
CA LYS A 88 9.66 -20.13 10.94
C LYS A 88 10.67 -19.58 9.93
N ASP A 89 10.25 -18.59 9.14
CA ASP A 89 11.06 -17.97 8.08
C ASP A 89 12.29 -17.26 8.69
N ARG A 90 12.12 -16.59 9.84
CA ARG A 90 13.24 -16.01 10.60
C ARG A 90 14.23 -17.10 11.01
N ALA A 91 13.76 -18.20 11.59
CA ALA A 91 14.63 -19.29 12.03
C ALA A 91 15.35 -19.98 10.86
N GLU A 92 14.77 -19.98 9.67
CA GLU A 92 15.39 -20.47 8.44
C GLU A 92 16.45 -19.51 7.92
N LEU A 93 16.17 -18.20 7.92
CA LEU A 93 17.13 -17.16 7.56
C LEU A 93 18.32 -17.12 8.50
N GLU A 94 18.12 -17.23 9.82
CA GLU A 94 19.21 -17.29 10.79
C GLU A 94 20.12 -18.52 10.56
N ARG A 95 19.54 -19.64 10.11
CA ARG A 95 20.30 -20.86 9.76
C ARG A 95 21.08 -20.73 8.44
N SER A 96 20.60 -19.94 7.49
CA SER A 96 21.29 -19.72 6.20
C SER A 96 22.42 -18.70 6.29
N VAL A 97 22.39 -17.80 7.27
CA VAL A 97 23.46 -16.81 7.49
C VAL A 97 24.76 -17.49 7.95
N SER A 98 25.85 -17.16 7.28
CA SER A 98 27.18 -17.68 7.61
C SER A 98 27.64 -17.24 9.00
N ARG A 99 28.43 -18.08 9.68
CA ARG A 99 29.01 -17.73 10.99
C ARG A 99 30.12 -16.68 10.87
N ALA A 100 30.25 -15.83 11.88
CA ALA A 100 31.32 -14.83 11.96
C ALA A 100 32.72 -15.49 12.04
N PRO A 101 33.73 -14.96 11.30
CA PRO A 101 35.09 -15.48 11.35
C PRO A 101 35.72 -15.31 12.73
N GLY A 102 36.38 -16.36 13.24
CA GLY A 102 37.09 -16.36 14.53
C GLY A 102 36.35 -17.02 15.70
N ARG A 103 35.09 -17.48 15.51
CA ARG A 103 34.29 -18.15 16.57
C ARG A 103 34.07 -19.65 16.38
N ALA A 104 34.73 -20.27 15.41
CA ALA A 104 34.49 -21.66 15.02
C ALA A 104 34.92 -22.73 16.06
N GLY A 105 35.41 -22.39 17.26
CA GLY A 105 36.00 -23.41 18.14
C GLY A 105 36.00 -23.19 19.65
N ARG A 106 35.42 -22.12 20.22
CA ARG A 106 35.48 -21.93 21.67
C ARG A 106 34.33 -21.06 22.19
N GLU A 107 33.21 -21.69 22.53
CA GLU A 107 32.20 -21.21 23.49
C GLU A 107 31.06 -22.26 23.62
N LEU A 108 31.42 -23.46 24.10
CA LEU A 108 30.49 -24.30 24.88
C LEU A 108 30.59 -23.78 26.32
N GLY A 109 29.91 -22.68 26.61
CA GLY A 109 30.03 -22.00 27.90
C GLY A 109 29.00 -20.89 28.05
N SER A 110 27.81 -21.28 28.53
CA SER A 110 26.84 -20.46 29.25
C SER A 110 27.29 -19.04 29.63
N GLY A 111 26.67 -18.02 29.03
CA GLY A 111 26.63 -16.67 29.63
C GLY A 111 26.66 -15.48 28.69
N SER A 112 25.74 -15.40 27.72
CA SER A 112 25.19 -14.17 27.09
C SER A 112 24.77 -14.49 25.65
N ARG A 113 23.48 -14.78 25.46
CA ARG A 113 22.85 -15.13 24.16
C ARG A 113 22.60 -13.85 23.35
N ASP A 114 23.62 -13.30 22.72
CA ASP A 114 23.42 -12.37 21.60
C ASP A 114 23.57 -13.16 20.28
N PRO A 115 22.47 -13.67 19.68
CA PRO A 115 22.54 -14.48 18.47
C PRO A 115 23.20 -13.73 17.31
N ALA A 116 23.02 -12.40 17.23
CA ALA A 116 23.61 -11.55 16.19
C ALA A 116 25.15 -11.55 16.20
N SER A 117 25.76 -11.70 17.37
CA SER A 117 27.22 -11.68 17.54
C SER A 117 27.92 -12.89 16.89
N GLY A 118 27.18 -13.97 16.61
CA GLY A 118 27.69 -15.17 15.94
C GLY A 118 27.56 -15.14 14.41
N LEU A 119 26.87 -14.14 13.86
CA LEU A 119 26.47 -14.10 12.45
C LEU A 119 27.37 -13.19 11.63
N ASN A 120 27.52 -13.53 10.35
CA ASN A 120 28.12 -12.68 9.31
C ASN A 120 27.08 -12.39 8.23
N PRO A 121 26.06 -11.57 8.54
CA PRO A 121 24.97 -11.30 7.61
C PRO A 121 25.45 -10.52 6.39
N THR A 122 25.03 -10.94 5.21
CA THR A 122 25.19 -10.18 3.96
C THR A 122 24.15 -9.05 3.89
N GLU A 123 24.34 -8.09 2.97
CA GLU A 123 23.31 -7.07 2.72
C GLU A 123 22.01 -7.68 2.19
N GLN A 124 22.07 -8.82 1.50
CA GLN A 124 20.89 -9.55 1.05
C GLN A 124 20.13 -10.14 2.24
N ASP A 125 20.83 -10.81 3.17
CA ASP A 125 20.20 -11.38 4.38
C ASP A 125 19.50 -10.28 5.21
N LEU A 126 20.13 -9.11 5.32
CA LEU A 126 19.55 -7.96 6.02
C LEU A 126 18.28 -7.45 5.32
N GLN A 127 18.26 -7.40 3.99
CA GLN A 127 17.08 -7.00 3.22
C GLN A 127 15.96 -8.03 3.35
N GLU A 128 16.27 -9.32 3.29
CA GLU A 128 15.29 -10.39 3.48
C GLU A 128 14.68 -10.35 4.88
N PHE A 129 15.50 -10.13 5.91
CA PHE A 129 15.02 -9.99 7.28
C PHE A 129 14.17 -8.73 7.46
N GLU A 130 14.59 -7.60 6.89
CA GLU A 130 13.83 -6.35 6.95
C GLU A 130 12.44 -6.51 6.31
N LEU A 131 12.35 -7.16 5.14
CA LEU A 131 11.07 -7.44 4.49
C LEU A 131 10.15 -8.35 5.31
N LEU A 132 10.72 -9.28 6.06
CA LEU A 132 9.98 -10.17 6.96
C LEU A 132 9.43 -9.38 8.15
N VAL A 133 10.27 -8.53 8.77
CA VAL A 133 9.88 -7.67 9.90
C VAL A 133 8.81 -6.65 9.48
N GLU A 134 9.00 -5.97 8.35
CA GLU A 134 8.02 -4.99 7.84
C GLU A 134 6.65 -5.64 7.57
N ARG A 135 6.63 -6.84 6.97
CA ARG A 135 5.39 -7.59 6.74
C ARG A 135 4.68 -7.96 8.04
N LEU A 136 5.44 -8.36 9.06
CA LEU A 136 4.90 -8.70 10.36
C LEU A 136 4.34 -7.47 11.09
N GLU A 137 5.05 -6.34 11.06
CA GLU A 137 4.60 -5.06 11.64
C GLU A 137 3.35 -4.52 10.97
N ASP A 138 3.27 -4.58 9.64
CA ASP A 138 2.07 -4.17 8.89
C ASP A 138 0.88 -5.06 9.28
N ALA A 139 1.06 -6.38 9.30
CA ALA A 139 0.02 -7.32 9.69
C ALA A 139 -0.46 -7.11 11.13
N TYR A 140 0.45 -6.80 12.06
CA TYR A 140 0.11 -6.47 13.44
C TYR A 140 -0.71 -5.17 13.51
N ARG A 141 -0.25 -4.09 12.86
CA ARG A 141 -0.93 -2.79 12.86
C ARG A 141 -2.34 -2.88 12.27
N ASP A 142 -2.51 -3.61 11.17
CA ASP A 142 -3.81 -3.80 10.54
C ASP A 142 -4.76 -4.61 11.45
N THR A 143 -4.24 -5.64 12.11
CA THR A 143 -4.99 -6.46 13.07
C THR A 143 -5.39 -5.67 14.31
N ASP A 144 -4.45 -4.93 14.90
CA ASP A 144 -4.69 -4.12 16.09
C ASP A 144 -5.72 -3.02 15.82
N ARG A 145 -5.59 -2.32 14.68
CA ARG A 145 -6.57 -1.34 14.24
C ARG A 145 -7.94 -1.99 14.06
N ALA A 146 -8.02 -3.15 13.38
CA ALA A 146 -9.28 -3.84 13.20
C ALA A 146 -9.90 -4.26 14.53
N VAL A 147 -9.14 -4.83 15.46
CA VAL A 147 -9.65 -5.25 16.78
C VAL A 147 -10.15 -4.07 17.62
N ARG A 148 -9.40 -2.95 17.66
CA ARG A 148 -9.75 -1.77 18.47
C ARG A 148 -10.88 -0.93 17.89
N SER A 149 -10.98 -0.87 16.56
CA SER A 149 -12.04 -0.12 15.87
C SER A 149 -13.35 -0.87 15.83
N VAL A 150 -13.29 -2.21 15.90
CA VAL A 150 -14.45 -3.01 16.20
C VAL A 150 -14.76 -2.85 17.67
N GLY A 151 -15.80 -2.08 17.98
CA GLY A 151 -16.44 -2.12 19.29
C GLY A 151 -17.03 -3.51 19.54
N TRP A 152 -16.19 -4.49 19.87
CA TRP A 152 -16.57 -5.76 20.49
C TRP A 152 -17.04 -5.45 21.92
N THR A 153 -18.09 -4.64 22.04
CA THR A 153 -18.75 -4.35 23.33
C THR A 153 -19.57 -5.56 23.77
N ARG A 154 -19.88 -6.49 22.84
CA ARG A 154 -20.39 -7.85 23.10
C ARG A 154 -19.89 -8.83 22.03
N PRO A 155 -19.67 -10.12 22.38
CA PRO A 155 -19.47 -11.17 21.38
C PRO A 155 -20.64 -11.21 20.40
N GLY A 156 -20.37 -11.09 19.09
CA GLY A 156 -21.33 -11.44 18.05
C GLY A 156 -22.23 -10.33 17.46
N THR A 157 -22.09 -9.05 17.83
CA THR A 157 -22.86 -7.98 17.17
C THR A 157 -21.99 -6.80 16.79
N LEU A 158 -21.66 -6.73 15.50
CA LEU A 158 -20.88 -5.67 14.87
C LEU A 158 -21.80 -4.94 13.90
N GLN A 159 -22.32 -3.78 14.28
CA GLN A 159 -23.00 -2.88 13.32
C GLN A 159 -21.99 -1.89 12.74
N VAL A 160 -21.11 -2.40 11.89
CA VAL A 160 -20.40 -1.58 10.90
C VAL A 160 -20.99 -1.98 9.55
N PRO A 161 -21.48 -1.02 8.74
CA PRO A 161 -22.20 -1.34 7.51
C PRO A 161 -21.37 -2.18 6.52
N HIS A 162 -20.03 -2.16 6.66
CA HIS A 162 -19.14 -3.01 5.90
C HIS A 162 -17.80 -3.29 6.65
N PRO A 163 -17.42 -4.55 6.92
CA PRO A 163 -16.14 -4.90 7.59
C PRO A 163 -14.89 -4.33 6.91
N GLN A 164 -14.99 -4.06 5.60
CA GLN A 164 -13.89 -3.54 4.80
C GLN A 164 -13.42 -2.13 5.20
N PHE A 165 -14.30 -1.30 5.75
CA PHE A 165 -13.92 0.02 6.27
C PHE A 165 -12.92 -0.07 7.43
N LEU A 166 -12.99 -1.15 8.21
CA LEU A 166 -12.12 -1.38 9.35
C LEU A 166 -10.75 -1.93 8.92
N LEU A 167 -10.74 -2.73 7.85
CA LEU A 167 -9.53 -3.29 7.26
C LEU A 167 -8.75 -2.25 6.46
N ASP A 168 -9.44 -1.29 5.84
CA ASP A 168 -8.80 -0.21 5.09
C ASP A 168 -9.56 1.12 5.21
N PRO A 169 -8.97 2.16 5.81
CA PRO A 169 -9.65 3.43 6.05
C PRO A 169 -9.95 4.21 4.75
N ARG A 170 -9.38 3.82 3.60
CA ARG A 170 -9.62 4.46 2.31
C ARG A 170 -10.96 4.06 1.69
N TRP A 171 -11.59 3.00 2.21
CA TRP A 171 -12.88 2.52 1.76
C TRP A 171 -13.94 3.63 1.67
N GLY A 172 -14.45 3.87 0.45
CA GLY A 172 -15.49 4.86 0.19
C GLY A 172 -15.10 6.30 0.56
N ARG A 173 -13.81 6.56 0.79
CA ARG A 173 -13.27 7.90 1.07
C ARG A 173 -12.71 8.52 -0.21
N SER A 174 -12.62 9.85 -0.21
CA SER A 174 -11.97 10.58 -1.29
C SER A 174 -10.52 10.15 -1.44
N ALA A 175 -10.06 10.01 -2.69
CA ALA A 175 -8.68 9.68 -3.03
C ALA A 175 -7.74 10.85 -2.72
N MET A 176 -7.41 10.99 -1.45
CA MET A 176 -6.52 12.02 -0.91
C MET A 176 -5.07 11.54 -0.89
N LEU A 177 -4.15 12.46 -1.18
CA LEU A 177 -2.73 12.22 -1.05
C LEU A 177 -2.26 12.81 0.29
N PRO A 178 -1.45 12.09 1.09
CA PRO A 178 -0.93 12.61 2.33
C PRO A 178 0.07 13.73 2.05
N ARG A 179 0.36 14.52 3.08
CA ARG A 179 1.48 15.47 3.02
C ARG A 179 2.78 14.69 3.09
N LEU A 180 3.77 15.13 2.34
CA LEU A 180 5.13 14.64 2.43
C LEU A 180 5.96 15.72 3.15
N GLY A 181 6.83 15.32 4.07
CA GLY A 181 7.68 16.25 4.80
C GLY A 181 8.95 16.60 4.02
N SER A 182 9.99 17.00 4.76
CA SER A 182 11.35 17.06 4.22
C SER A 182 11.82 15.65 3.83
N LEU A 183 12.36 15.52 2.62
CA LEU A 183 13.00 14.28 2.17
C LEU A 183 14.51 14.35 2.44
N GLU A 184 14.90 13.87 3.61
CA GLU A 184 16.31 13.67 3.96
C GLU A 184 16.89 12.46 3.22
N GLN A 185 18.18 12.51 2.90
CA GLN A 185 18.83 11.47 2.08
C GLN A 185 18.81 10.09 2.75
N ALA A 186 18.97 10.04 4.07
CA ALA A 186 19.01 8.78 4.83
C ALA A 186 17.63 8.11 4.93
N SER A 187 16.54 8.87 4.86
CA SER A 187 15.17 8.38 5.06
C SER A 187 14.30 8.41 3.80
N ALA A 188 14.79 8.95 2.68
CA ALA A 188 14.02 9.15 1.46
C ALA A 188 13.25 7.90 1.00
N THR A 189 13.90 6.73 0.96
CA THR A 189 13.25 5.47 0.56
C THR A 189 12.13 5.06 1.50
N ARG A 190 12.30 5.25 2.81
CA ARG A 190 11.27 4.97 3.81
C ARG A 190 10.08 5.94 3.67
N SER A 191 10.35 7.24 3.56
CA SER A 191 9.29 8.26 3.44
C SER A 191 8.50 8.13 2.13
N VAL A 192 9.17 7.79 1.03
CA VAL A 192 8.47 7.50 -0.24
C VAL A 192 7.63 6.23 -0.11
N LYS A 193 8.14 5.17 0.55
CA LYS A 193 7.36 3.97 0.83
C LYS A 193 6.11 4.29 1.66
N GLU A 194 6.23 5.02 2.76
CA GLU A 194 5.10 5.42 3.62
C GLU A 194 4.05 6.23 2.85
N PHE A 195 4.49 7.16 1.99
CA PHE A 195 3.60 7.90 1.10
C PHE A 195 2.82 6.97 0.16
N LEU A 196 3.50 6.03 -0.49
CA LEU A 196 2.88 5.08 -1.41
C LEU A 196 1.97 4.09 -0.68
N ASP A 197 2.34 3.62 0.51
CA ASP A 197 1.53 2.73 1.35
C ASP A 197 0.21 3.39 1.79
N ALA A 198 0.21 4.70 1.98
CA ALA A 198 -1.00 5.44 2.29
C ALA A 198 -1.90 5.69 1.06
N THR A 199 -1.37 5.62 -0.17
CA THR A 199 -2.05 6.12 -1.38
C THR A 199 -2.28 5.09 -2.48
N TYR A 200 -1.63 3.93 -2.40
CA TYR A 200 -1.78 2.89 -3.42
C TYR A 200 -3.26 2.48 -3.58
N PRO A 201 -3.65 2.00 -4.75
CA PRO A 201 -2.93 2.11 -6.02
C PRO A 201 -2.80 3.55 -6.53
N LEU A 202 -1.66 3.85 -7.19
CA LEU A 202 -1.41 5.15 -7.82
C LEU A 202 -0.56 4.97 -9.08
N ARG A 203 -0.85 5.68 -10.18
CA ARG A 203 0.01 5.65 -11.38
C ARG A 203 1.40 6.18 -11.04
N ARG A 204 2.44 5.63 -11.68
CA ARG A 204 3.83 6.05 -11.45
C ARG A 204 4.03 7.55 -11.66
N ASP A 205 3.47 8.10 -12.73
CA ASP A 205 3.64 9.53 -13.06
C ASP A 205 2.93 10.43 -12.05
N THR A 206 1.72 10.04 -11.62
CA THR A 206 0.96 10.74 -10.57
C THR A 206 1.68 10.67 -9.22
N ALA A 207 2.26 9.50 -8.88
CA ALA A 207 3.09 9.36 -7.70
C ALA A 207 4.31 10.29 -7.75
N LEU A 208 5.05 10.29 -8.86
CA LEU A 208 6.22 11.16 -9.03
C LEU A 208 5.87 12.64 -8.97
N LYS A 209 4.79 13.05 -9.64
CA LYS A 209 4.28 14.42 -9.56
C LYS A 209 3.96 14.79 -8.11
N ALA A 210 3.19 13.96 -7.42
CA ALA A 210 2.80 14.22 -6.04
C ALA A 210 4.01 14.28 -5.09
N LEU A 211 4.97 13.36 -5.22
CA LEU A 211 6.19 13.37 -4.41
C LEU A 211 7.00 14.66 -4.63
N ARG A 212 7.08 15.17 -5.87
CA ARG A 212 7.76 16.44 -6.20
C ARG A 212 7.03 17.64 -5.61
N GLU A 213 5.72 17.73 -5.80
CA GLU A 213 4.93 18.88 -5.33
C GLU A 213 4.81 18.93 -3.80
N ARG A 214 4.87 17.78 -3.14
CA ARG A 214 4.59 17.67 -1.70
C ARG A 214 5.84 17.58 -0.84
N SER A 215 7.03 17.42 -1.41
CA SER A 215 8.27 17.46 -0.64
C SER A 215 8.93 18.83 -0.70
N THR A 216 9.74 19.13 0.33
CA THR A 216 10.43 20.42 0.45
C THR A 216 11.94 20.23 0.54
N GLY A 217 12.70 21.24 0.08
CA GLY A 217 14.17 21.31 0.17
C GLY A 217 14.93 21.07 -1.13
N ALA A 218 16.20 21.45 -1.20
CA ALA A 218 17.00 21.31 -2.42
C ALA A 218 17.23 19.83 -2.80
N GLY A 219 17.04 19.49 -4.08
CA GLY A 219 17.26 18.14 -4.62
C GLY A 219 16.20 17.09 -4.25
N HIS A 220 15.07 17.49 -3.63
CA HIS A 220 14.01 16.56 -3.22
C HIS A 220 13.44 15.75 -4.40
N ALA A 221 13.23 16.38 -5.56
CA ALA A 221 12.64 15.74 -6.73
C ALA A 221 13.50 14.57 -7.23
N HIS A 222 14.82 14.78 -7.28
CA HIS A 222 15.78 13.74 -7.65
C HIS A 222 15.85 12.64 -6.59
N ARG A 223 15.84 12.99 -5.30
CA ARG A 223 15.83 12.01 -4.21
C ARG A 223 14.56 11.16 -4.22
N ALA A 224 13.39 11.76 -4.40
CA ALA A 224 12.12 11.07 -4.49
C ALA A 224 12.07 10.10 -5.67
N GLN A 225 12.54 10.56 -6.85
CA GLN A 225 12.65 9.73 -8.05
C GLN A 225 13.56 8.51 -7.78
N LYS A 226 14.77 8.75 -7.26
CA LYS A 226 15.74 7.69 -6.95
C LYS A 226 15.20 6.69 -5.93
N ALA A 227 14.51 7.18 -4.89
CA ALA A 227 13.86 6.36 -3.89
C ALA A 227 12.73 5.50 -4.49
N LEU A 228 11.87 6.08 -5.34
CA LEU A 228 10.83 5.32 -6.04
C LEU A 228 11.44 4.26 -6.97
N ASP A 229 12.45 4.63 -7.74
CA ASP A 229 13.14 3.71 -8.65
C ASP A 229 13.79 2.56 -7.88
N GLN A 230 14.39 2.84 -6.72
CA GLN A 230 14.92 1.81 -5.82
C GLN A 230 13.83 0.86 -5.31
N LEU A 231 12.66 1.39 -4.91
CA LEU A 231 11.53 0.56 -4.47
C LEU A 231 11.01 -0.35 -5.59
N ILE A 232 11.00 0.12 -6.84
CA ILE A 232 10.61 -0.68 -8.00
C ILE A 232 11.68 -1.72 -8.34
N GLN A 233 12.96 -1.32 -8.39
CA GLN A 233 14.07 -2.22 -8.69
C GLN A 233 14.19 -3.37 -7.67
N THR A 234 13.95 -3.07 -6.39
CA THR A 234 13.94 -4.06 -5.30
C THR A 234 12.63 -4.85 -5.21
N ARG A 235 11.69 -4.66 -6.15
CA ARG A 235 10.35 -5.28 -6.17
C ARG A 235 9.53 -5.04 -4.90
N ARG A 236 9.87 -4.01 -4.11
CA ARG A 236 9.04 -3.55 -2.99
C ARG A 236 7.76 -2.88 -3.50
N TYR A 237 7.82 -2.29 -4.69
CA TYR A 237 6.64 -1.90 -5.46
C TYR A 237 6.67 -2.51 -6.86
N THR A 238 5.49 -2.90 -7.33
CA THR A 238 5.30 -3.46 -8.67
C THR A 238 4.18 -2.70 -9.38
N ALA A 239 4.33 -2.51 -10.69
CA ALA A 239 3.25 -1.99 -11.52
C ALA A 239 2.35 -3.13 -11.98
N ASP A 240 1.03 -2.92 -11.97
CA ASP A 240 0.09 -3.83 -12.61
C ASP A 240 0.05 -3.62 -14.14
N ARG A 241 -0.80 -4.40 -14.84
CA ARG A 241 -1.00 -4.30 -16.29
C ARG A 241 -1.53 -2.94 -16.75
N HIS A 242 -2.12 -2.17 -15.84
CA HIS A 242 -2.69 -0.85 -16.09
C HIS A 242 -1.71 0.27 -15.72
N GLY A 243 -0.52 -0.05 -15.20
CA GLY A 243 0.52 0.91 -14.81
C GLY A 243 0.35 1.52 -13.43
N PHE A 244 -0.49 0.95 -12.56
CA PHE A 244 -0.65 1.38 -11.17
C PHE A 244 0.38 0.69 -10.28
N LEU A 245 0.98 1.46 -9.37
CA LEU A 245 1.93 0.97 -8.39
C LEU A 245 1.22 0.35 -7.19
N TRP A 246 1.68 -0.83 -6.82
CA TRP A 246 1.21 -1.62 -5.68
C TRP A 246 2.40 -2.05 -4.83
N PRO A 247 2.26 -2.18 -3.50
CA PRO A 247 3.23 -2.92 -2.70
C PRO A 247 3.43 -4.31 -3.29
N GLY A 248 4.67 -4.77 -3.43
CA GLY A 248 5.02 -6.00 -4.17
C GLY A 248 4.42 -7.29 -3.60
N SER A 249 3.93 -7.26 -2.35
CA SER A 249 3.18 -8.36 -1.73
C SER A 249 1.69 -8.37 -2.12
N THR A 250 1.16 -7.33 -2.75
CA THR A 250 -0.30 -7.20 -2.99
C THR A 250 -0.77 -8.15 -4.09
N VAL A 251 -1.87 -8.86 -3.85
CA VAL A 251 -2.58 -9.62 -4.88
C VAL A 251 -3.71 -8.75 -5.41
N VAL A 252 -3.49 -8.10 -6.56
CA VAL A 252 -4.40 -7.09 -7.14
C VAL A 252 -5.79 -7.69 -7.38
N GLU A 253 -5.87 -8.95 -7.81
CA GLU A 253 -7.13 -9.64 -8.09
C GLU A 253 -7.97 -9.85 -6.83
N HIS A 254 -7.36 -9.80 -5.64
CA HIS A 254 -8.07 -9.95 -4.38
C HIS A 254 -8.44 -8.59 -3.77
N TRP A 255 -7.75 -7.52 -4.17
CA TRP A 255 -7.94 -6.18 -3.64
C TRP A 255 -9.40 -5.74 -3.57
N GLY A 256 -9.82 -5.32 -2.38
CA GLY A 256 -11.21 -5.03 -2.08
C GLY A 256 -11.49 -3.62 -1.61
N VAL A 257 -10.72 -2.62 -2.03
CA VAL A 257 -11.01 -1.23 -1.66
C VAL A 257 -11.41 -0.46 -2.90
N TYR A 258 -12.31 0.51 -2.74
CA TYR A 258 -12.59 1.56 -3.71
C TYR A 258 -12.57 2.91 -3.00
N ARG A 259 -12.18 3.95 -3.72
CA ARG A 259 -12.22 5.35 -3.28
C ARG A 259 -13.21 6.14 -4.13
N THR A 260 -13.50 7.36 -3.71
CA THR A 260 -14.26 8.35 -4.50
C THR A 260 -13.32 9.39 -5.08
N PHE A 261 -13.66 9.94 -6.24
CA PHE A 261 -12.77 10.79 -7.04
C PHE A 261 -13.44 12.11 -7.46
N GLY A 262 -14.39 12.56 -6.63
CA GLY A 262 -15.08 13.83 -6.81
C GLY A 262 -14.23 15.03 -6.40
N ARG A 263 -14.91 16.15 -6.15
CA ARG A 263 -14.29 17.46 -5.86
C ARG A 263 -13.22 17.44 -4.75
N ASP A 264 -13.42 16.62 -3.74
CA ASP A 264 -12.54 16.57 -2.56
C ASP A 264 -11.40 15.55 -2.71
N ALA A 265 -11.14 15.03 -3.91
CA ALA A 265 -10.04 14.11 -4.18
C ALA A 265 -8.82 14.84 -4.78
N ASP A 266 -7.62 14.43 -4.36
CA ASP A 266 -6.36 14.88 -4.92
C ASP A 266 -6.00 14.11 -6.21
N VAL A 267 -6.53 12.89 -6.36
CA VAL A 267 -6.26 12.01 -7.51
C VAL A 267 -7.25 12.30 -8.64
N SER A 268 -6.72 12.48 -9.85
CA SER A 268 -7.53 12.76 -11.04
C SER A 268 -8.39 11.56 -11.44
N ILE A 269 -9.51 11.83 -12.11
CA ILE A 269 -10.39 10.82 -12.70
C ILE A 269 -9.64 9.90 -13.70
N GLN A 270 -8.57 10.39 -14.34
CA GLN A 270 -7.74 9.59 -15.27
C GLN A 270 -6.83 8.56 -14.55
N ASP A 271 -6.67 8.74 -13.24
CA ASP A 271 -5.83 7.92 -12.37
C ASP A 271 -6.68 7.02 -11.47
N ILE A 272 -7.89 6.69 -11.91
CA ILE A 272 -8.75 5.73 -11.23
C ILE A 272 -8.36 4.31 -11.68
N PRO A 273 -7.99 3.42 -10.75
CA PRO A 273 -7.69 2.04 -11.09
C PRO A 273 -8.97 1.29 -11.49
N PRO A 274 -8.96 0.51 -12.59
CA PRO A 274 -10.11 -0.31 -12.99
C PRO A 274 -10.61 -1.26 -11.88
N VAL A 275 -9.72 -1.76 -11.03
CA VAL A 275 -10.10 -2.63 -9.90
C VAL A 275 -10.93 -1.89 -8.84
N GLU A 276 -10.72 -0.59 -8.63
CA GLU A 276 -11.56 0.20 -7.70
C GLU A 276 -12.94 0.45 -8.30
N VAL A 277 -13.02 0.66 -9.61
CA VAL A 277 -14.30 0.74 -10.33
C VAL A 277 -15.04 -0.60 -10.26
N ALA A 278 -14.35 -1.72 -10.49
CA ALA A 278 -14.91 -3.07 -10.36
C ALA A 278 -15.47 -3.32 -8.95
N ASN A 279 -14.75 -2.88 -7.92
CA ASN A 279 -15.19 -2.96 -6.55
C ASN A 279 -16.44 -2.09 -6.31
N ALA A 280 -16.46 -0.85 -6.80
CA ALA A 280 -17.64 0.02 -6.70
C ALA A 280 -18.87 -0.58 -7.41
N LEU A 281 -18.71 -1.11 -8.62
CA LEU A 281 -19.78 -1.83 -9.35
C LEU A 281 -20.31 -3.02 -8.53
N TRP A 282 -19.42 -3.78 -7.89
CA TRP A 282 -19.82 -4.85 -6.99
C TRP A 282 -20.66 -4.32 -5.82
N VAL A 283 -20.27 -3.21 -5.16
CA VAL A 283 -21.05 -2.60 -4.05
C VAL A 283 -22.48 -2.33 -4.48
N LEU A 284 -22.65 -1.75 -5.67
CA LEU A 284 -23.94 -1.25 -6.15
C LEU A 284 -24.92 -2.36 -6.52
N LEU A 285 -24.42 -3.53 -6.88
CA LEU A 285 -25.28 -4.66 -7.22
C LEU A 285 -25.93 -5.26 -5.97
N PRO A 286 -27.26 -5.47 -5.95
CA PRO A 286 -27.89 -6.29 -4.91
C PRO A 286 -27.40 -7.75 -4.96
N ALA A 287 -27.46 -8.45 -3.82
CA ALA A 287 -26.92 -9.81 -3.70
C ALA A 287 -27.70 -10.85 -4.54
N ASP A 288 -29.00 -10.63 -4.73
CA ASP A 288 -29.98 -11.55 -5.31
C ASP A 288 -30.53 -11.09 -6.67
N ARG A 289 -30.18 -9.87 -7.10
CA ARG A 289 -30.71 -9.28 -8.34
C ARG A 289 -29.59 -8.74 -9.24
N GLY A 290 -29.78 -8.94 -10.54
CA GLY A 290 -28.89 -8.38 -11.57
C GLY A 290 -29.37 -7.02 -12.08
N MET A 291 -28.46 -6.31 -12.73
CA MET A 291 -28.71 -5.00 -13.31
C MET A 291 -28.16 -4.93 -14.74
N PRO A 292 -28.84 -4.26 -15.68
CA PRO A 292 -28.28 -3.97 -17.01
C PRO A 292 -26.99 -3.15 -16.91
N ASP A 293 -26.09 -3.31 -17.88
CA ASP A 293 -24.81 -2.58 -17.93
C ASP A 293 -25.00 -1.07 -17.77
N GLU A 294 -25.83 -0.43 -18.60
CA GLU A 294 -25.96 1.03 -18.62
C GLU A 294 -26.46 1.58 -17.27
N GLU A 295 -27.47 0.95 -16.67
CA GLU A 295 -27.99 1.35 -15.35
C GLU A 295 -26.91 1.22 -14.26
N LEU A 296 -26.13 0.14 -14.30
CA LEU A 296 -25.06 -0.10 -13.35
C LEU A 296 -23.92 0.92 -13.50
N LEU A 297 -23.57 1.28 -14.74
CA LEU A 297 -22.54 2.27 -15.02
C LEU A 297 -22.99 3.68 -14.61
N GLU A 298 -24.26 4.04 -14.81
CA GLU A 298 -24.82 5.31 -14.35
C GLU A 298 -24.79 5.43 -12.81
N LEU A 299 -25.18 4.37 -12.09
CA LEU A 299 -25.06 4.33 -10.63
C LEU A 299 -23.61 4.41 -10.17
N ALA A 300 -22.69 3.71 -10.85
CA ALA A 300 -21.27 3.75 -10.52
C ALA A 300 -20.67 5.13 -10.72
N GLN A 301 -21.06 5.84 -11.78
CA GLN A 301 -20.65 7.22 -12.01
C GLN A 301 -21.03 8.12 -10.83
N GLN A 302 -22.26 8.01 -10.34
CA GLN A 302 -22.73 8.80 -9.18
C GLN A 302 -22.02 8.38 -7.89
N HIS A 303 -21.89 7.08 -7.65
CA HIS A 303 -21.29 6.51 -6.43
C HIS A 303 -19.81 6.83 -6.28
N LEU A 304 -19.05 6.80 -7.38
CA LEU A 304 -17.64 7.19 -7.40
C LEU A 304 -17.43 8.72 -7.38
N ALA A 305 -18.53 9.49 -7.31
CA ALA A 305 -18.56 10.95 -7.41
C ALA A 305 -17.91 11.47 -8.71
N LEU A 306 -18.05 10.72 -9.81
CA LEU A 306 -17.54 11.06 -11.14
C LEU A 306 -18.53 11.99 -11.85
N THR A 307 -18.81 13.14 -11.26
CA THR A 307 -19.54 14.19 -11.96
C THR A 307 -18.60 14.88 -12.94
N ALA A 308 -19.03 14.95 -14.21
CA ALA A 308 -18.25 15.62 -15.25
C ALA A 308 -18.17 17.12 -14.92
N GLY A 309 -17.06 17.55 -14.33
CA GLY A 309 -16.39 18.84 -14.54
C GLY A 309 -17.15 20.17 -14.33
N PHE A 310 -18.44 20.16 -14.02
CA PHE A 310 -19.20 21.37 -13.76
C PHE A 310 -19.67 21.34 -12.30
N THR A 311 -19.28 22.35 -11.52
CA THR A 311 -19.87 22.53 -10.20
C THR A 311 -21.38 22.74 -10.38
N SER A 312 -22.20 22.40 -9.38
CA SER A 312 -23.63 22.75 -9.42
C SER A 312 -23.83 24.24 -9.73
N GLY A 313 -22.96 25.10 -9.20
CA GLY A 313 -22.92 26.53 -9.50
C GLY A 313 -22.49 26.89 -10.92
N LEU A 314 -21.55 26.16 -11.54
CA LEU A 314 -21.15 26.41 -12.94
C LEU A 314 -22.19 25.86 -13.92
N THR A 315 -22.77 24.71 -13.62
CA THR A 315 -23.89 24.11 -14.38
C THR A 315 -25.11 25.02 -14.30
N GLN A 316 -25.41 25.54 -13.10
CA GLN A 316 -26.47 26.51 -12.89
C GLN A 316 -26.16 27.83 -13.58
N SER A 317 -24.94 28.36 -13.47
CA SER A 317 -24.53 29.58 -14.18
C SER A 317 -24.53 29.43 -15.71
N LEU A 318 -24.19 28.24 -16.23
CA LEU A 318 -24.28 27.91 -17.66
C LEU A 318 -25.73 27.78 -18.10
N ASN A 319 -26.56 27.04 -17.35
CA ASN A 319 -27.98 26.91 -17.64
C ASN A 319 -28.70 28.26 -17.53
N ASP A 320 -28.36 29.10 -16.56
CA ASP A 320 -28.86 30.47 -16.42
C ASP A 320 -28.35 31.39 -17.54
N GLY A 321 -27.10 31.20 -17.98
CA GLY A 321 -26.52 31.89 -19.13
C GLY A 321 -27.21 31.52 -20.44
N ILE A 322 -27.44 30.22 -20.66
CA ILE A 322 -28.16 29.65 -21.82
C ILE A 322 -29.61 30.11 -21.81
N ALA A 323 -30.29 30.06 -20.66
CA ALA A 323 -31.67 30.53 -20.51
C ALA A 323 -31.79 32.04 -20.78
N ARG A 324 -30.82 32.85 -20.34
CA ARG A 324 -30.77 34.29 -20.67
C ARG A 324 -30.49 34.54 -22.14
N GLY A 325 -29.56 33.79 -22.74
CA GLY A 325 -29.26 33.85 -24.17
C GLY A 325 -30.46 33.46 -25.04
N LEU A 326 -31.17 32.39 -24.67
CA LEU A 326 -32.39 31.95 -25.33
C LEU A 326 -33.49 33.03 -25.28
N LYS A 327 -33.70 33.67 -24.13
CA LYS A 327 -34.66 34.77 -23.97
C LYS A 327 -34.34 35.99 -24.85
N SER A 328 -33.08 36.18 -25.24
CA SER A 328 -32.66 37.27 -26.11
C SER A 328 -32.81 37.00 -27.62
N LEU A 329 -33.16 35.78 -28.01
CA LEU A 329 -33.37 35.40 -29.41
C LEU A 329 -34.80 35.73 -29.90
N PRO A 330 -34.99 35.99 -31.21
CA PRO A 330 -36.32 36.19 -31.80
C PRO A 330 -37.24 34.96 -31.60
N GLU A 331 -38.55 35.19 -31.41
CA GLU A 331 -39.51 34.13 -31.04
C GLU A 331 -39.52 32.90 -31.97
N GLY A 332 -39.29 33.09 -33.27
CA GLY A 332 -39.22 31.99 -34.24
C GLY A 332 -38.06 31.03 -33.97
N VAL A 333 -36.92 31.56 -33.51
CA VAL A 333 -35.72 30.79 -33.17
C VAL A 333 -35.89 30.08 -31.83
N GLN A 334 -36.50 30.74 -30.85
CA GLN A 334 -36.81 30.13 -29.54
C GLN A 334 -37.72 28.90 -29.67
N ARG A 335 -38.79 28.97 -30.48
CA ARG A 335 -39.68 27.82 -30.72
C ARG A 335 -38.97 26.66 -31.39
N THR A 336 -38.05 26.96 -32.31
CA THR A 336 -37.28 25.93 -33.03
C THR A 336 -36.29 25.22 -32.08
N ILE A 337 -35.60 25.97 -31.23
CA ILE A 337 -34.64 25.39 -30.27
C ILE A 337 -35.36 24.63 -29.15
N ASN A 338 -36.47 25.15 -28.60
CA ASN A 338 -37.27 24.44 -27.61
C ASN A 338 -37.93 23.16 -28.16
N GLY A 339 -38.21 23.11 -29.47
CA GLY A 339 -38.69 21.91 -30.16
C GLY A 339 -37.60 20.84 -30.36
N ALA A 340 -36.32 21.23 -30.40
CA ALA A 340 -35.19 20.32 -30.57
C ALA A 340 -34.57 19.87 -29.23
N VAL A 341 -34.62 20.70 -28.19
CA VAL A 341 -34.10 20.40 -26.84
C VAL A 341 -35.10 20.93 -25.80
N PRO A 342 -35.98 20.08 -25.23
CA PRO A 342 -36.96 20.50 -24.25
C PRO A 342 -36.26 21.13 -23.04
N HIS A 343 -36.67 22.35 -22.67
CA HIS A 343 -36.22 23.09 -21.48
C HIS A 343 -34.77 23.63 -21.47
N GLY A 344 -34.00 23.49 -22.55
CA GLY A 344 -32.70 24.17 -22.69
C GLY A 344 -31.67 23.84 -21.60
N ALA A 345 -31.80 22.71 -20.91
CA ALA A 345 -30.89 22.30 -19.86
C ALA A 345 -29.68 21.57 -20.46
N PHE A 346 -28.47 22.08 -20.18
CA PHE A 346 -27.25 21.33 -20.39
C PHE A 346 -27.19 20.21 -19.35
N LEU A 347 -27.47 18.99 -19.78
CA LEU A 347 -27.14 17.78 -19.03
C LEU A 347 -25.72 17.39 -19.46
N PRO A 348 -24.70 17.50 -18.58
CA PRO A 348 -23.37 17.05 -18.95
C PRO A 348 -23.43 15.55 -19.24
N THR A 349 -23.39 15.19 -20.52
CA THR A 349 -23.16 13.81 -20.94
C THR A 349 -21.87 13.34 -20.27
N SER A 350 -21.87 12.14 -19.70
CA SER A 350 -20.66 11.48 -19.22
C SER A 350 -19.57 11.63 -20.28
N ALA A 351 -18.50 12.38 -19.99
CA ALA A 351 -17.42 12.58 -20.96
C ALA A 351 -16.97 11.20 -21.48
N PRO A 352 -16.67 11.00 -22.77
CA PRO A 352 -16.38 9.69 -23.35
C PRO A 352 -15.29 8.91 -22.57
N LYS A 353 -14.36 9.64 -21.94
CA LYS A 353 -13.34 9.09 -21.04
C LYS A 353 -13.89 8.46 -19.75
N ILE A 354 -14.93 9.04 -19.15
CA ILE A 354 -15.59 8.49 -17.95
C ILE A 354 -16.30 7.18 -18.31
N ARG A 355 -17.03 7.15 -19.44
CA ARG A 355 -17.66 5.91 -19.92
C ARG A 355 -16.63 4.83 -20.20
N GLN A 356 -15.52 5.17 -20.84
CA GLN A 356 -14.43 4.23 -21.08
C GLN A 356 -13.84 3.68 -19.76
N LEU A 357 -13.57 4.53 -18.78
CA LEU A 357 -13.09 4.09 -17.47
C LEU A 357 -14.07 3.13 -16.78
N LEU A 358 -15.36 3.46 -16.82
CA LEU A 358 -16.42 2.65 -16.22
C LEU A 358 -16.53 1.29 -16.93
N SER A 359 -16.43 1.25 -18.25
CA SER A 359 -16.46 0.00 -19.02
C SER A 359 -15.21 -0.85 -18.80
N GLU A 360 -14.02 -0.25 -18.69
CA GLU A 360 -12.79 -0.93 -18.29
C GLU A 360 -12.93 -1.55 -16.89
N GLY A 361 -13.53 -0.83 -15.94
CA GLY A 361 -13.84 -1.35 -14.60
C GLY A 361 -14.83 -2.52 -14.62
N LEU A 362 -15.85 -2.46 -15.48
CA LEU A 362 -16.79 -3.57 -15.67
C LEU A 362 -16.08 -4.81 -16.23
N GLN A 363 -15.24 -4.65 -17.25
CA GLN A 363 -14.41 -5.72 -17.80
C GLN A 363 -13.48 -6.31 -16.74
N GLU A 364 -12.82 -5.47 -15.94
CA GLU A 364 -11.97 -5.90 -14.83
C GLU A 364 -12.75 -6.75 -13.83
N GLY A 365 -13.98 -6.34 -13.49
CA GLY A 365 -14.87 -7.09 -12.60
C GLY A 365 -15.27 -8.46 -13.15
N LEU A 366 -15.50 -8.57 -14.47
CA LEU A 366 -15.82 -9.83 -15.14
C LEU A 366 -14.60 -10.76 -15.21
N VAL A 367 -13.45 -10.24 -15.62
CA VAL A 367 -12.20 -11.03 -15.77
C VAL A 367 -11.72 -11.57 -14.44
N THR A 368 -11.85 -10.79 -13.36
CA THR A 368 -11.41 -11.20 -12.02
C THR A 368 -12.44 -12.06 -11.27
N GLY A 369 -13.58 -12.35 -11.91
CA GLY A 369 -14.66 -13.15 -11.31
C GLY A 369 -15.29 -12.47 -10.10
N ARG A 370 -15.32 -11.13 -10.05
CA ARG A 370 -16.14 -10.37 -9.09
C ARG A 370 -17.57 -10.30 -9.56
N LEU A 371 -17.73 -10.06 -10.85
CA LEU A 371 -19.00 -9.90 -11.56
C LEU A 371 -19.17 -11.05 -12.56
N GLN A 372 -20.42 -11.34 -12.92
CA GLN A 372 -20.75 -12.26 -14.00
C GLN A 372 -21.86 -11.64 -14.85
N ARG A 373 -21.71 -11.74 -16.16
CA ARG A 373 -22.79 -11.46 -17.10
C ARG A 373 -23.59 -12.74 -17.33
N GLN A 374 -24.88 -12.66 -17.07
CA GLN A 374 -25.82 -13.77 -17.27
C GLN A 374 -26.35 -13.78 -18.72
N PRO A 375 -26.92 -14.90 -19.18
CA PRO A 375 -27.50 -15.01 -20.53
C PRO A 375 -28.65 -14.02 -20.79
N ASP A 376 -29.31 -13.56 -19.71
CA ASP A 376 -30.36 -12.52 -19.74
C ASP A 376 -29.80 -11.11 -19.98
N GLY A 377 -28.49 -10.96 -20.14
CA GLY A 377 -27.80 -9.69 -20.35
C GLY A 377 -27.56 -8.89 -19.06
N LEU A 378 -28.00 -9.38 -17.91
CA LEU A 378 -27.82 -8.71 -16.62
C LEU A 378 -26.47 -9.04 -16.00
N VAL A 379 -25.89 -8.07 -15.32
CA VAL A 379 -24.68 -8.24 -14.50
C VAL A 379 -25.09 -8.57 -13.08
N ARG A 380 -24.48 -9.61 -12.51
CA ARG A 380 -24.68 -10.05 -11.12
C ARG A 380 -23.35 -10.18 -10.39
N ARG A 381 -23.38 -10.15 -9.06
CA ARG A 381 -22.23 -10.54 -8.24
C ARG A 381 -21.96 -12.03 -8.45
N LEU A 382 -20.72 -12.38 -8.78
CA LEU A 382 -20.28 -13.78 -8.79
C LEU A 382 -19.83 -14.22 -7.39
N ARG A 383 -19.14 -13.33 -6.67
CA ARG A 383 -18.76 -13.55 -5.28
C ARG A 383 -19.87 -13.09 -4.36
N SER A 384 -20.29 -13.96 -3.45
CA SER A 384 -21.23 -13.61 -2.37
C SER A 384 -20.54 -12.81 -1.25
N GLY A 385 -19.24 -13.03 -1.06
CA GLY A 385 -18.40 -12.29 -0.12
C GLY A 385 -17.64 -11.15 -0.78
N TRP A 386 -17.38 -10.11 0.00
CA TRP A 386 -16.60 -8.95 -0.44
C TRP A 386 -15.15 -9.34 -0.81
N PRO A 387 -14.55 -8.76 -1.88
CA PRO A 387 -13.13 -8.96 -2.18
C PRO A 387 -12.23 -8.53 -1.00
N SER A 388 -11.19 -9.28 -0.72
CA SER A 388 -10.39 -9.15 0.50
C SER A 388 -9.06 -8.39 0.29
N THR A 389 -8.70 -7.50 1.22
CA THR A 389 -7.38 -6.87 1.23
C THR A 389 -6.29 -7.85 1.69
N TYR A 390 -5.77 -8.69 0.78
CA TYR A 390 -4.64 -9.58 1.07
C TYR A 390 -3.32 -9.08 0.50
N ARG A 391 -2.31 -9.01 1.37
CA ARG A 391 -0.88 -8.95 1.04
C ARG A 391 -0.29 -10.36 1.28
N ARG A 392 0.59 -10.82 0.39
CA ARG A 392 1.29 -12.11 0.42
C ARG A 392 2.28 -12.22 1.57
#